data_AF-A0A7X6P8V6-F1
#
_entry.id   AF-A0A7X6P8V6-F1
#
_cell.length_a   1.000
_cell.length_b   1.000
_cell.length_c   1.000
_cell.angle_alpha   90.00
_cell.angle_beta   90.00
_cell.angle_gamma   90.00
#
_symmetry.space_group_name_H-M   'P 1'
#
loop_
_entity.id
_entity.type
_entity.pdbx_description
1 polymer ?
#
loop_
_entity_poly.entity_id
_entity_poly.type
_entity_poly.pdbx_seq_one_letter_code
_entity_poly.pdbx_strand_id
1 'polypeptide(L)'
;MVKQVIKIVMLSVILLSCLFIISCDNTSGPRFKGEVFTVAGVLMADKPISLSYPIYITRSSSIEEFDPLELFVWDAEILIKDLDTGETFSLTPSLHEFKIKYIDLAEHIIQPEHHYRLEVQIPGMDSLIWAETTVPQRVELKPDPYGTNPPGTGYSFDPETTNIIPFNQIDTNYPLVVSTGNTLGIFNLWIETYCMEEFSTNLEYTNQLLQEMHPSANIE
;
A
#
# COMPACT_ATOMS: atom_id res chain seq x y z
N MET A 1 41.35 -0.45 35.69
CA MET A 1 40.79 -1.17 34.52
C MET A 1 39.99 -2.41 34.89
N VAL A 2 40.57 -3.48 35.47
CA VAL A 2 39.86 -4.76 35.71
C VAL A 2 38.56 -4.60 36.53
N LYS A 3 38.58 -3.79 37.59
CA LYS A 3 37.38 -3.51 38.42
C LYS A 3 36.26 -2.75 37.67
N GLN A 4 36.60 -1.94 36.66
CA GLN A 4 35.61 -1.21 35.85
C GLN A 4 34.98 -2.13 34.81
N VAL A 5 35.78 -3.01 34.18
CA VAL A 5 35.27 -4.00 33.22
C VAL A 5 34.30 -4.96 33.89
N ILE A 6 34.61 -5.43 35.10
CA ILE A 6 33.72 -6.32 35.88
C ILE A 6 32.39 -5.62 36.21
N LYS A 7 32.41 -4.33 36.57
CA LYS A 7 31.19 -3.56 36.84
C LYS A 7 30.33 -3.37 35.60
N ILE A 8 30.94 -3.08 34.45
CA ILE A 8 30.24 -2.93 33.18
C ILE A 8 29.58 -4.26 32.80
N VAL A 9 30.33 -5.37 32.82
CA VAL A 9 29.79 -6.70 32.49
C VAL A 9 28.65 -7.09 33.43
N MET A 10 28.78 -6.84 34.74
CA MET A 10 27.72 -7.13 35.70
C MET A 10 26.48 -6.26 35.45
N LEU A 11 26.66 -4.97 35.12
CA LEU A 11 25.56 -4.09 34.77
C LEU A 11 24.87 -4.52 33.47
N SER A 12 25.64 -4.94 32.45
CA SER A 12 25.09 -5.46 31.19
C SER A 12 24.28 -6.73 31.40
N VAL A 13 24.77 -7.65 32.25
CA VAL A 13 24.06 -8.90 32.57
C VAL A 13 22.78 -8.61 33.34
N ILE A 14 22.80 -7.68 34.31
CA ILE A 14 21.61 -7.27 35.06
C ILE A 14 20.61 -6.58 34.12
N LEU A 15 21.06 -5.68 33.24
CA LEU A 15 20.19 -4.99 32.29
C LEU A 15 19.54 -5.98 31.30
N LEU A 16 20.32 -6.94 30.80
CA LEU A 16 19.82 -8.02 29.93
C LEU A 16 18.82 -8.91 30.68
N SER A 17 19.08 -9.25 31.94
CA SER A 17 18.14 -10.02 32.78
C SER A 17 16.85 -9.24 33.02
N CYS A 18 16.94 -7.93 33.30
CA CYS A 18 15.77 -7.08 33.45
C CYS A 18 14.94 -6.98 32.16
N LEU A 19 15.57 -6.96 30.98
CA LEU A 19 14.86 -7.01 29.70
C LEU A 19 14.07 -8.31 29.52
N PHE A 20 14.61 -9.46 29.98
CA PHE A 20 13.88 -10.73 29.95
C PHE A 20 12.73 -10.82 30.97
N ILE A 21 12.81 -10.12 32.11
CA ILE A 21 11.77 -10.13 33.15
C ILE A 21 10.66 -9.10 32.86
N ILE A 22 10.98 -8.01 32.16
CA ILE A 22 10.04 -6.95 31.75
C ILE A 22 9.48 -7.23 30.34
N SER A 23 9.91 -8.31 29.68
CA SER A 23 9.25 -8.90 28.51
C SER A 23 7.78 -9.14 28.86
N CYS A 24 6.92 -8.20 28.44
CA CYS A 24 5.52 -8.19 28.81
C CYS A 24 4.79 -9.42 28.27
N ASP A 25 3.97 -10.05 29.11
CA ASP A 25 2.82 -10.90 28.73
C ASP A 25 1.73 -10.11 27.95
N ASN A 26 2.07 -8.97 27.33
CA ASN A 26 1.18 -8.19 26.48
C ASN A 26 1.20 -8.68 25.03
N THR A 27 1.62 -9.92 24.79
CA THR A 27 1.20 -10.58 23.56
C THR A 27 -0.30 -10.81 23.70
N SER A 28 -1.09 -10.27 22.77
CA SER A 28 -2.51 -10.61 22.71
C SER A 28 -2.62 -12.13 22.75
N GLY A 29 -3.44 -12.67 23.66
CA GLY A 29 -3.70 -14.10 23.69
C GLY A 29 -4.06 -14.62 22.29
N PRO A 30 -3.82 -15.91 21.98
CA PRO A 30 -3.93 -16.44 20.63
C PRO A 30 -5.26 -16.02 19.99
N ARG A 31 -5.16 -15.09 19.02
CA ARG A 31 -6.33 -14.53 18.31
C ARG A 31 -6.99 -15.58 17.43
N PHE A 32 -6.24 -16.61 17.07
CA PHE A 32 -6.65 -17.66 16.15
C PHE A 32 -6.53 -19.02 16.85
N LYS A 33 -7.53 -19.88 16.64
CA LYS A 33 -7.49 -21.29 17.05
C LYS A 33 -7.21 -22.12 15.79
N GLY A 34 -6.00 -22.67 15.69
CA GLY A 34 -5.57 -23.46 14.53
C GLY A 34 -4.94 -22.62 13.42
N GLU A 35 -4.75 -23.24 12.26
CA GLU A 35 -4.17 -22.60 11.08
C GLU A 35 -5.15 -21.61 10.44
N VAL A 36 -4.66 -20.40 10.17
CA VAL A 36 -5.46 -19.37 9.50
C VAL A 36 -4.75 -18.93 8.25
N PHE A 37 -5.48 -18.92 7.14
CA PHE A 37 -5.00 -18.45 5.86
C PHE A 37 -5.54 -17.05 5.60
N THR A 38 -4.68 -16.17 5.11
CA THR A 38 -5.02 -14.81 4.72
C THR A 38 -4.74 -14.63 3.24
N VAL A 39 -5.69 -14.04 2.53
CA VAL A 39 -5.54 -13.68 1.12
C VAL A 39 -5.59 -12.17 1.02
N ALA A 40 -4.60 -11.59 0.34
CA ALA A 40 -4.49 -10.14 0.20
C ALA A 40 -3.97 -9.76 -1.18
N GLY A 41 -4.57 -8.73 -1.78
CA GLY A 41 -4.18 -8.22 -3.09
C GLY A 41 -5.00 -6.99 -3.45
N VAL A 42 -4.54 -6.23 -4.44
CA VAL A 42 -5.25 -5.05 -4.95
C VAL A 42 -5.46 -5.24 -6.45
N LEU A 43 -6.73 -5.22 -6.87
CA LEU A 43 -7.09 -5.19 -8.28
C LEU A 43 -7.02 -3.75 -8.78
N MET A 44 -5.97 -3.45 -9.54
CA MET A 44 -5.73 -2.11 -10.08
C MET A 44 -6.36 -1.97 -11.46
N ALA A 45 -7.28 -1.02 -11.64
CA ALA A 45 -7.88 -0.72 -12.94
C ALA A 45 -6.81 -0.46 -14.01
N ASP A 46 -7.04 -0.95 -15.23
CA ASP A 46 -6.14 -0.84 -16.39
C ASP A 46 -4.75 -1.48 -16.20
N LYS A 47 -4.57 -2.33 -15.19
CA LYS A 47 -3.32 -3.04 -14.90
C LYS A 47 -3.57 -4.53 -14.74
N PRO A 48 -2.62 -5.38 -15.15
CA PRO A 48 -2.67 -6.80 -14.81
C PRO A 48 -2.24 -7.05 -13.37
N ILE A 49 -2.65 -8.20 -12.83
CA ILE A 49 -2.13 -8.73 -11.56
C ILE A 49 -0.68 -9.16 -11.81
N SER A 50 0.26 -8.40 -11.29
CA SER A 50 1.69 -8.48 -11.65
C SER A 50 2.59 -8.42 -10.43
N LEU A 51 3.91 -8.44 -10.58
CA LEU A 51 4.85 -8.34 -9.45
C LEU A 51 4.69 -7.04 -8.63
N SER A 52 4.19 -5.98 -9.26
CA SER A 52 3.89 -4.68 -8.64
C SER A 52 2.53 -4.68 -7.92
N TYR A 53 1.57 -5.47 -8.40
CA TYR A 53 0.22 -5.60 -7.83
C TYR A 53 -0.15 -7.10 -7.68
N PRO A 54 0.58 -7.86 -6.85
CA PRO A 54 0.39 -9.31 -6.76
C PRO A 54 -0.75 -9.66 -5.79
N ILE A 55 -1.19 -10.92 -5.85
CA ILE A 55 -1.96 -11.54 -4.77
C ILE A 55 -1.02 -12.35 -3.88
N TYR A 56 -1.21 -12.22 -2.58
CA TYR A 56 -0.51 -12.97 -1.55
C TYR A 56 -1.47 -13.93 -0.87
N ILE A 57 -0.99 -15.15 -0.61
CA ILE A 57 -1.63 -16.09 0.30
C ILE A 57 -0.62 -16.39 1.40
N THR A 58 -1.01 -16.10 2.63
CA THR A 58 -0.17 -16.35 3.79
C THR A 58 -0.86 -17.27 4.78
N ARG A 59 -0.05 -18.06 5.48
CA ARG A 59 -0.45 -18.91 6.59
C ARG A 59 0.01 -18.26 7.89
N SER A 60 -0.90 -18.19 8.85
CA SER A 60 -0.62 -17.75 10.22
C SER A 60 -0.76 -18.94 11.16
N SER A 61 0.26 -19.15 11.99
CA SER A 61 0.29 -20.14 13.06
C SER A 61 0.48 -19.46 14.42
N SER A 62 0.45 -20.26 15.49
CA SER A 62 0.84 -19.80 16.82
C SER A 62 2.33 -19.37 16.82
N ILE A 63 2.74 -18.50 17.74
CA ILE A 63 4.13 -18.02 17.78
C ILE A 63 5.11 -19.16 18.07
N GLU A 64 4.66 -20.18 18.80
CA GLU A 64 5.40 -21.40 19.12
C GLU A 64 5.63 -22.31 17.90
N GLU A 65 4.76 -22.21 16.90
CA GLU A 65 4.75 -23.00 15.66
C GLU A 65 5.04 -22.13 14.42
N PHE A 66 5.60 -20.94 14.62
CA PHE A 66 5.89 -20.01 13.54
C PHE A 66 7.15 -20.43 12.79
N ASP A 67 6.98 -20.88 11.54
CA ASP A 67 8.06 -21.06 10.59
C ASP A 67 7.97 -19.97 9.50
N PRO A 68 8.95 -19.05 9.42
CA PRO A 68 9.02 -18.03 8.36
C PRO A 68 9.01 -18.61 6.94
N LEU A 69 9.49 -19.85 6.76
CA LEU A 69 9.52 -20.52 5.46
C LEU A 69 8.15 -21.04 5.03
N GLU A 70 7.25 -21.28 5.99
CA GLU A 70 5.87 -21.74 5.74
C GLU A 70 4.86 -20.58 5.73
N LEU A 71 5.32 -19.33 5.90
CA LEU A 71 4.47 -18.15 5.90
C LEU A 71 3.70 -17.99 4.58
N PHE A 72 4.32 -18.29 3.46
CA PHE A 72 3.70 -18.18 2.14
C PHE A 72 3.23 -19.54 1.64
N VAL A 73 1.97 -19.60 1.20
CA VAL A 73 1.44 -20.79 0.53
C VAL A 73 1.82 -20.68 -0.95
N TRP A 74 2.59 -21.65 -1.47
CA TRP A 74 3.14 -21.58 -2.83
C TRP A 74 2.44 -22.51 -3.83
N ASP A 75 1.67 -23.47 -3.34
CA ASP A 75 1.01 -24.53 -4.09
C ASP A 75 -0.52 -24.40 -4.11
N ALA A 76 -1.06 -23.24 -3.70
CA ALA A 76 -2.48 -22.94 -3.85
C ALA A 76 -2.86 -22.72 -5.32
N GLU A 77 -4.03 -23.22 -5.71
CA GLU A 77 -4.67 -22.90 -6.98
C GLU A 77 -5.49 -21.63 -6.82
N ILE A 78 -5.24 -20.63 -7.67
CA ILE A 78 -5.95 -19.35 -7.63
C ILE A 78 -6.64 -19.10 -8.97
N LEU A 79 -7.93 -18.76 -8.89
CA LEU A 79 -8.73 -18.30 -10.02
C LEU A 79 -9.26 -16.90 -9.76
N ILE A 80 -9.22 -16.06 -10.79
CA ILE A 80 -9.95 -14.80 -10.88
C ILE A 80 -11.08 -15.01 -11.87
N LYS A 81 -12.30 -14.62 -11.47
CA LYS A 81 -13.48 -14.62 -12.32
C LYS A 81 -13.99 -13.20 -12.46
N ASP A 82 -14.07 -12.72 -13.68
CA ASP A 82 -14.85 -11.53 -14.01
C ASP A 82 -16.33 -11.95 -14.05
N LEU A 83 -17.12 -11.48 -13.09
CA LEU A 83 -18.53 -11.85 -12.98
C LEU A 83 -19.42 -11.16 -14.01
N ASP A 84 -18.93 -10.06 -14.60
CA ASP A 84 -19.69 -9.29 -15.59
C ASP A 84 -19.51 -9.88 -16.99
N THR A 85 -18.31 -10.38 -17.32
CA THR A 85 -18.02 -11.03 -18.61
C THR A 85 -18.10 -12.55 -18.58
N GLY A 86 -17.97 -13.16 -17.39
CA GLY A 86 -17.83 -14.60 -17.20
C GLY A 86 -16.42 -15.13 -17.50
N GLU A 87 -15.46 -14.25 -17.82
CA GLU A 87 -14.07 -14.64 -18.05
C GLU A 87 -13.45 -15.21 -16.77
N THR A 88 -12.62 -16.24 -16.91
CA THR A 88 -11.92 -16.87 -15.80
C THR A 88 -10.47 -17.12 -16.19
N PHE A 89 -9.54 -16.72 -15.32
CA PHE A 89 -8.11 -16.93 -15.52
C PHE A 89 -7.42 -17.32 -14.21
N SER A 90 -6.31 -18.04 -14.32
CA SER A 90 -5.55 -18.56 -13.18
C SER A 90 -4.29 -17.76 -12.89
N LEU A 91 -3.93 -17.62 -11.62
CA LEU A 91 -2.65 -17.00 -11.24
C LEU A 91 -1.56 -18.04 -11.02
N THR A 92 -0.33 -17.65 -11.33
CA THR A 92 0.87 -18.48 -11.16
C THR A 92 1.72 -17.95 -10.00
N PRO A 93 2.20 -18.83 -9.09
CA PRO A 93 3.12 -18.42 -8.04
C PRO A 93 4.49 -18.05 -8.62
N SER A 94 5.06 -16.96 -8.13
CA SER A 94 6.38 -16.46 -8.52
C SER A 94 7.16 -16.03 -7.28
N LEU A 95 8.39 -16.51 -7.14
CA LEU A 95 9.29 -16.11 -6.07
C LEU A 95 9.99 -14.80 -6.44
N HIS A 96 9.76 -13.76 -5.65
CA HIS A 96 10.38 -12.45 -5.86
C HIS A 96 10.63 -11.76 -4.52
N GLU A 97 11.84 -11.25 -4.29
CA GLU A 97 12.24 -10.58 -3.03
C GLU A 97 11.93 -11.42 -1.77
N PHE A 98 12.17 -12.75 -1.84
CA PHE A 98 11.87 -13.70 -0.76
C PHE A 98 10.38 -13.80 -0.37
N LYS A 99 9.48 -13.37 -1.26
CA LYS A 99 8.02 -13.50 -1.12
C LYS A 99 7.46 -14.32 -2.26
N ILE A 100 6.45 -15.13 -1.98
CA ILE A 100 5.65 -15.75 -3.03
C ILE A 100 4.56 -14.78 -3.44
N LYS A 101 4.56 -14.42 -4.72
CA LYS A 101 3.60 -13.51 -5.35
C LYS A 101 2.83 -14.29 -6.41
N TYR A 102 1.51 -14.30 -6.33
CA TYR A 102 0.68 -14.83 -7.41
C TYR A 102 0.40 -13.74 -8.44
N ILE A 103 0.73 -14.05 -9.70
CA ILE A 103 0.66 -13.13 -10.82
C ILE A 103 -0.07 -13.77 -11.99
N ASP A 104 -0.65 -12.94 -12.86
CA ASP A 104 -1.20 -13.37 -14.13
C ASP A 104 -0.13 -13.29 -15.23
N LEU A 105 0.26 -14.44 -15.77
CA LEU A 105 1.26 -14.52 -16.85
C LEU A 105 0.69 -14.15 -18.22
N ALA A 106 -0.64 -14.19 -18.38
CA ALA A 106 -1.31 -13.80 -19.63
C ALA A 106 -1.64 -12.30 -19.68
N GLU A 107 -1.36 -11.56 -18.60
CA GLU A 107 -1.53 -10.12 -18.49
C GLU A 107 -2.96 -9.63 -18.80
N HIS A 108 -3.99 -10.34 -18.32
CA HIS A 108 -5.36 -9.87 -18.40
C HIS A 108 -5.50 -8.53 -17.68
N ILE A 109 -6.11 -7.57 -18.38
CA ILE A 109 -6.29 -6.21 -17.87
C ILE A 109 -7.54 -6.18 -17.01
N ILE A 110 -7.36 -5.83 -15.73
CA ILE A 110 -8.47 -5.60 -14.80
C ILE A 110 -9.27 -4.38 -15.26
N GLN A 111 -10.56 -4.60 -15.52
CA GLN A 111 -11.46 -3.56 -16.01
C GLN A 111 -12.00 -2.73 -14.85
N PRO A 112 -12.07 -1.39 -14.99
CA PRO A 112 -12.76 -0.55 -14.01
C PRO A 112 -14.25 -0.90 -13.95
N GLU A 113 -14.86 -0.72 -12.78
CA GLU A 113 -16.30 -0.94 -12.51
C GLU A 113 -16.78 -2.39 -12.61
N HIS A 114 -15.92 -3.31 -13.06
CA HIS A 114 -16.26 -4.72 -13.14
C HIS A 114 -16.27 -5.40 -11.76
N HIS A 115 -17.14 -6.39 -11.62
CA HIS A 115 -17.23 -7.27 -10.46
C HIS A 115 -16.31 -8.47 -10.63
N TYR A 116 -15.41 -8.68 -9.68
CA TYR A 116 -14.49 -9.81 -9.70
C TYR A 116 -14.67 -10.70 -8.48
N ARG A 117 -14.51 -12.00 -8.69
CA ARG A 117 -14.41 -13.01 -7.66
C ARG A 117 -13.04 -13.66 -7.67
N LEU A 118 -12.37 -13.65 -6.53
CA LEU A 118 -11.18 -14.42 -6.25
C LEU A 118 -11.59 -15.75 -5.63
N GLU A 119 -11.02 -16.84 -6.12
CA GLU A 119 -11.17 -18.19 -5.56
C GLU A 119 -9.78 -18.78 -5.31
N VAL A 120 -9.57 -19.31 -4.11
CA VAL A 120 -8.31 -19.88 -3.66
C VAL A 120 -8.58 -21.26 -3.07
N GLN A 121 -7.98 -22.27 -3.68
CA GLN A 121 -7.98 -23.65 -3.22
C GLN A 121 -6.59 -24.02 -2.71
N ILE A 122 -6.48 -24.26 -1.41
CA ILE A 122 -5.23 -24.67 -0.77
C ILE A 122 -5.21 -26.21 -0.69
N PRO A 123 -4.10 -26.88 -1.08
CA PRO A 123 -3.98 -28.33 -0.94
C PRO A 123 -4.17 -28.79 0.51
N GLY A 124 -4.96 -29.85 0.70
CA GLY A 124 -5.26 -30.39 2.03
C GLY A 124 -6.38 -29.67 2.80
N MET A 125 -6.96 -28.60 2.25
CA MET A 125 -8.17 -27.98 2.77
C MET A 125 -9.41 -28.36 1.97
N ASP A 126 -10.48 -28.73 2.66
CA ASP A 126 -11.78 -29.03 2.02
C ASP A 126 -12.57 -27.76 1.65
N SER A 127 -12.22 -26.60 2.23
CA SER A 127 -12.95 -25.36 2.05
C SER A 127 -12.28 -24.44 1.02
N LEU A 128 -13.08 -23.96 0.06
CA LEU A 128 -12.69 -22.91 -0.86
C LEU A 128 -12.70 -21.55 -0.15
N ILE A 129 -11.58 -20.82 -0.21
CA ILE A 129 -11.53 -19.42 0.20
C ILE A 129 -11.97 -18.57 -1.00
N TRP A 130 -12.89 -17.64 -0.79
CA TRP A 130 -13.34 -16.75 -1.87
C TRP A 130 -13.65 -15.35 -1.35
N ALA A 131 -13.52 -14.37 -2.23
CA ALA A 131 -13.88 -12.98 -1.99
C ALA A 131 -14.36 -12.33 -3.28
N GLU A 132 -15.36 -11.45 -3.17
CA GLU A 132 -15.87 -10.65 -4.28
C GLU A 132 -15.58 -9.18 -4.03
N THR A 133 -15.26 -8.45 -5.09
CA THR A 133 -15.01 -7.01 -5.04
C THR A 133 -15.44 -6.36 -6.35
N THR A 134 -15.78 -5.08 -6.29
CA THR A 134 -15.98 -4.25 -7.48
C THR A 134 -14.75 -3.39 -7.66
N VAL A 135 -14.15 -3.40 -8.84
CA VAL A 135 -13.00 -2.52 -9.13
C VAL A 135 -13.54 -1.08 -9.19
N PRO A 136 -12.94 -0.13 -8.45
CA PRO A 136 -13.38 1.25 -8.52
C PRO A 136 -13.31 1.80 -9.94
N GLN A 137 -14.15 2.77 -10.23
CA GLN A 137 -14.04 3.52 -11.46
C GLN A 137 -12.66 4.15 -11.63
N ARG A 138 -12.25 4.31 -12.88
CA ARG A 138 -11.02 5.02 -13.20
C ARG A 138 -11.18 6.50 -12.84
N VAL A 139 -10.19 7.03 -12.13
CA VAL A 139 -10.00 8.48 -11.98
C VAL A 139 -8.84 8.92 -12.85
N GLU A 140 -8.99 10.08 -13.48
CA GLU A 140 -7.93 10.69 -14.28
C GLU A 140 -7.47 11.97 -13.59
N LEU A 141 -6.18 12.04 -13.27
CA LEU A 141 -5.53 13.28 -12.85
C LEU A 141 -5.20 14.09 -14.10
N LYS A 142 -5.67 15.34 -14.15
CA LYS A 142 -5.39 16.28 -15.24
C LYS A 142 -4.56 17.44 -14.72
N PRO A 143 -3.25 17.48 -15.01
CA PRO A 143 -2.36 18.53 -14.51
C PRO A 143 -2.50 19.87 -15.27
N ASP A 144 -3.06 19.82 -16.48
CA ASP A 144 -3.47 20.99 -17.26
C ASP A 144 -4.85 20.72 -17.87
N PRO A 145 -5.94 20.85 -17.08
CA PRO A 145 -7.28 20.51 -17.55
C PRO A 145 -7.77 21.43 -18.68
N TYR A 146 -7.17 22.61 -18.85
CA TYR A 146 -7.58 23.61 -19.83
C TYR A 146 -6.62 23.74 -21.02
N GLY A 147 -5.45 23.08 -20.97
CA GLY A 147 -4.43 23.19 -22.01
C GLY A 147 -3.78 24.57 -22.09
N THR A 148 -3.77 25.30 -20.97
CA THR A 148 -3.34 26.71 -20.92
C THR A 148 -1.99 26.91 -20.24
N ASN A 149 -1.41 25.87 -19.65
CA ASN A 149 -0.15 26.01 -18.93
C ASN A 149 0.99 26.31 -19.93
N PRO A 150 1.79 27.37 -19.69
CA PRO A 150 2.99 27.61 -20.49
C PRO A 150 3.94 26.40 -20.48
N PRO A 151 4.70 26.15 -21.56
CA PRO A 151 5.71 25.09 -21.58
C PRO A 151 6.70 25.21 -20.41
N GLY A 152 7.00 24.08 -19.75
CA GLY A 152 7.91 24.04 -18.59
C GLY A 152 7.29 24.52 -17.27
N THR A 153 5.97 24.60 -17.19
CA THR A 153 5.24 25.00 -15.98
C THR A 153 4.09 24.03 -15.67
N GLY A 154 3.60 24.06 -14.43
CA GLY A 154 2.48 23.21 -13.97
C GLY A 154 2.90 21.85 -13.42
N TYR A 155 1.92 21.07 -12.97
CA TYR A 155 2.17 19.74 -12.40
C TYR A 155 2.63 18.72 -13.46
N SER A 156 3.41 17.73 -13.05
CA SER A 156 3.80 16.59 -13.90
C SER A 156 3.67 15.29 -13.12
N PHE A 157 3.39 14.19 -13.82
CA PHE A 157 3.46 12.83 -13.27
C PHE A 157 4.84 12.22 -13.39
N ASP A 158 5.68 12.79 -14.26
CA ASP A 158 7.05 12.35 -14.43
C ASP A 158 7.94 13.09 -13.42
N PRO A 159 8.52 12.38 -12.44
CA PRO A 159 9.36 12.98 -11.41
C PRO A 159 10.63 13.62 -11.98
N GLU A 160 11.04 13.26 -13.20
CA GLU A 160 12.21 13.86 -13.88
C GLU A 160 11.86 15.19 -14.58
N THR A 161 10.58 15.58 -14.61
CA THR A 161 10.16 16.84 -15.21
C THR A 161 10.53 18.03 -14.32
N THR A 162 11.33 18.96 -14.84
CA THR A 162 11.71 20.21 -14.16
C THR A 162 10.71 21.33 -14.43
N ASN A 163 9.44 21.13 -14.11
CA ASN A 163 8.44 22.19 -14.23
C ASN A 163 8.57 23.19 -13.08
N ILE A 164 8.39 24.48 -13.39
CA ILE A 164 8.40 25.55 -12.40
C ILE A 164 6.98 26.09 -12.23
N ILE A 165 6.51 26.16 -10.99
CA ILE A 165 5.25 26.82 -10.63
C ILE A 165 5.59 27.98 -9.69
N PRO A 166 5.34 29.24 -10.08
CA PRO A 166 5.44 30.36 -9.13
C PRO A 166 4.45 30.16 -7.98
N PHE A 167 4.93 30.21 -6.74
CA PHE A 167 4.12 29.95 -5.55
C PHE A 167 2.85 30.82 -5.49
N ASN A 168 2.96 32.09 -5.87
CA ASN A 168 1.83 33.02 -5.89
C ASN A 168 0.79 32.77 -7.01
N GLN A 169 1.02 31.77 -7.87
CA GLN A 169 0.15 31.43 -9.01
C GLN A 169 -0.36 29.99 -8.94
N ILE A 170 0.05 29.20 -7.94
CA ILE A 170 -0.28 27.78 -7.84
C ILE A 170 -1.80 27.54 -7.78
N ASP A 171 -2.50 28.33 -6.98
CA ASP A 171 -3.95 28.18 -6.78
C ASP A 171 -4.80 28.82 -7.88
N THR A 172 -4.22 29.74 -8.68
CA THR A 172 -4.97 30.51 -9.68
C THR A 172 -4.75 30.03 -11.10
N ASN A 173 -3.50 29.75 -11.46
CA ASN A 173 -3.11 29.51 -12.85
C ASN A 173 -2.83 28.03 -13.13
N TYR A 174 -2.68 27.20 -12.09
CA TYR A 174 -2.32 25.79 -12.21
C TYR A 174 -3.30 24.90 -11.43
N PRO A 175 -4.61 24.88 -11.74
CA PRO A 175 -5.55 24.02 -11.04
C PRO A 175 -5.26 22.53 -11.31
N LEU A 176 -5.09 21.75 -10.25
CA LEU A 176 -5.06 20.29 -10.34
C LEU A 176 -6.50 19.76 -10.26
N VAL A 177 -6.94 19.04 -11.30
CA VAL A 177 -8.29 18.49 -11.36
C VAL A 177 -8.25 16.97 -11.35
N VAL A 178 -9.03 16.38 -10.44
CA VAL A 178 -9.38 14.96 -10.48
C VAL A 178 -10.70 14.83 -11.22
N SER A 179 -10.69 14.15 -12.35
CA SER A 179 -11.89 13.84 -13.12
C SER A 179 -12.37 12.43 -12.80
N THR A 180 -13.58 12.32 -12.26
CA THR A 180 -14.32 11.05 -12.04
C THR A 180 -15.25 10.71 -13.21
N GLY A 181 -15.13 11.43 -14.34
CA GLY A 181 -15.99 11.22 -15.51
C GLY A 181 -17.44 11.60 -15.25
N ASN A 182 -18.37 10.67 -15.48
CA ASN A 182 -19.82 10.90 -15.37
C ASN A 182 -20.39 10.61 -13.98
N THR A 183 -19.54 10.31 -13.00
CA THR A 183 -19.98 9.80 -11.69
C THR A 183 -19.90 10.87 -10.62
N LEU A 184 -21.02 11.06 -9.91
CA LEU A 184 -21.16 11.97 -8.78
C LEU A 184 -21.17 11.17 -7.47
N GLY A 185 -20.42 11.59 -6.46
CA GLY A 185 -20.33 10.90 -5.18
C GLY A 185 -19.32 11.52 -4.22
N ILE A 186 -19.20 10.92 -3.03
CA ILE A 186 -18.16 11.27 -2.06
C ILE A 186 -16.92 10.44 -2.38
N PHE A 187 -15.79 11.10 -2.61
CA PHE A 187 -14.51 10.46 -2.88
C PHE A 187 -13.50 10.85 -1.80
N ASN A 188 -12.80 9.86 -1.25
CA ASN A 188 -11.63 10.10 -0.41
C ASN A 188 -10.43 10.26 -1.32
N LEU A 189 -9.94 11.49 -1.46
CA LEU A 189 -8.77 11.81 -2.27
C LEU A 189 -7.56 12.00 -1.36
N TRP A 190 -6.49 11.25 -1.62
CA TRP A 190 -5.20 11.45 -0.99
C TRP A 190 -4.19 11.84 -2.07
N ILE A 191 -3.62 13.03 -1.95
CA ILE A 191 -2.59 13.56 -2.86
C ILE A 191 -1.37 13.87 -2.02
N GLU A 192 -0.21 13.40 -2.46
CA GLU A 192 1.09 13.79 -1.92
C GLU A 192 1.80 14.64 -2.97
N THR A 193 2.11 15.89 -2.62
CA THR A 193 2.83 16.83 -3.49
C THR A 193 4.24 17.03 -2.96
N TYR A 194 5.24 16.89 -3.83
CA TYR A 194 6.64 17.16 -3.49
C TYR A 194 7.11 18.47 -4.12
N CYS A 195 7.72 19.34 -3.33
CA CYS A 195 8.47 20.49 -3.84
C CYS A 195 9.94 20.08 -3.99
N MET A 196 10.51 20.28 -5.18
CA MET A 196 11.89 19.90 -5.51
C MET A 196 12.91 21.03 -5.27
N GLU A 197 12.53 22.10 -4.58
CA GLU A 197 13.45 23.21 -4.25
C GLU A 197 14.48 22.75 -3.21
N GLU A 198 15.75 23.16 -3.37
CA GLU A 198 16.75 22.98 -2.31
C GLU A 198 16.27 23.71 -1.06
N PHE A 199 15.95 22.96 -0.01
CA PHE A 199 15.51 23.51 1.26
C PHE A 199 16.57 24.49 1.80
N SER A 200 16.32 25.79 1.63
CA SER A 200 17.08 26.83 2.34
C SER A 200 16.67 26.75 3.81
N THR A 201 17.56 26.25 4.66
CA THR A 201 17.35 26.08 6.11
C THR A 201 17.14 27.39 6.88
N ASN A 202 17.03 28.53 6.19
CA ASN A 202 16.94 29.87 6.78
C ASN A 202 15.54 30.49 6.72
N LEU A 203 14.58 29.88 6.01
CA LEU A 203 13.21 30.40 5.86
C LEU A 203 12.19 29.30 6.15
N GLU A 204 12.08 28.91 7.41
CA GLU A 204 11.00 28.05 7.88
C GLU A 204 9.66 28.82 7.87
N TYR A 205 8.92 28.68 6.78
CA TYR A 205 7.47 28.56 6.87
C TYR A 205 7.12 27.11 6.59
N THR A 206 7.31 26.25 7.58
CA THR A 206 6.55 25.01 7.69
C THR A 206 5.09 25.43 7.89
N ASN A 207 4.37 25.66 6.79
CA ASN A 207 2.92 25.58 6.85
C ASN A 207 2.61 24.11 7.15
N GLN A 208 2.45 23.82 8.44
CA GLN A 208 1.81 22.63 8.94
C GLN A 208 0.35 22.71 8.46
N LEU A 209 0.12 22.30 7.20
CA LEU A 209 -1.23 22.01 6.73
C LEU A 209 -1.69 20.72 7.42
N LEU A 210 -2.16 20.95 8.65
CA LEU A 210 -3.26 20.30 9.33
C LEU A 210 -3.07 18.84 9.75
N GLN A 211 -2.93 18.65 11.06
CA GLN A 211 -3.61 17.52 11.69
C GLN A 211 -4.90 17.89 12.42
N GLU A 212 -5.11 19.10 12.98
CA GLU A 212 -6.36 19.37 13.74
C GLU A 212 -6.81 20.85 13.82
N MET A 213 -6.85 21.62 12.72
CA MET A 213 -7.51 22.94 12.74
C MET A 213 -8.49 23.13 11.58
N HIS A 214 -9.74 23.42 11.91
CA HIS A 214 -10.70 23.88 10.91
C HIS A 214 -10.34 25.31 10.46
N PRO A 215 -10.26 25.59 9.15
CA PRO A 215 -9.92 26.92 8.66
C PRO A 215 -10.99 27.94 9.08
N SER A 216 -10.54 29.08 9.62
CA SER A 216 -11.40 30.24 9.89
C SER A 216 -10.91 31.44 9.07
N ALA A 217 -11.80 32.41 8.84
CA ALA A 217 -11.65 33.50 7.87
C ALA A 217 -10.51 34.51 8.14
N ASN A 218 -9.62 34.25 9.11
CA ASN A 218 -8.56 35.16 9.53
C ASN A 218 -7.14 34.63 9.23
N ILE A 219 -6.99 33.68 8.30
CA ILE A 219 -5.67 33.27 7.81
C ILE A 219 -5.47 33.95 6.45
N GLU A 220 -4.85 35.13 6.48
CA GLU A 220 -4.23 35.80 5.32
C GLU A 220 -2.80 35.28 5.11
#